data_AF-A0A834SL34-F1
#
_entry.id   AF-A0A834SL34-F1
#
_cell.length_a   1.000
_cell.length_b   1.000
_cell.length_c   1.000
_cell.angle_alpha   90.00
_cell.angle_beta   90.00
_cell.angle_gamma   90.00
#
_symmetry.space_group_name_H-M   'P 1'
#
loop_
_entity.id
_entity.type
_entity.pdbx_description
1 polymer ?
#
loop_
_entity_poly.entity_id
_entity_poly.type
_entity_poly.pdbx_seq_one_letter_code
_entity_poly.pdbx_strand_id
1 'polypeptide(L)' 'MGLAAKLSFSRDRLMECFFWTVGMVFEPQFSELRKSLTKVTCFITIIDDVYDVYGTLDELHLFTAAVQR' A
#
# COMPACT_ATOMS: atom_id res chain seq x y z
N MET A 1 10.77 -0.16 -3.63
CA MET A 1 9.63 -0.82 -4.30
C MET A 1 9.45 -0.41 -5.75
N GLY A 2 9.90 0.78 -6.19
CA GLY A 2 9.85 1.16 -7.61
C GLY A 2 8.44 1.39 -8.18
N LEU A 3 7.40 1.18 -7.38
CA LEU A 3 6.00 1.38 -7.77
C LEU A 3 5.68 2.85 -8.04
N ALA A 4 6.23 3.78 -7.26
CA ALA A 4 6.08 5.22 -7.49
C ALA A 4 6.57 5.66 -8.90
N ALA A 5 7.56 4.96 -9.47
CA ALA A 5 8.05 5.24 -10.82
C ALA A 5 7.19 4.61 -11.93
N LYS A 6 6.37 3.59 -11.59
CA LYS A 6 5.48 2.89 -12.54
C LYS A 6 4.04 3.39 -12.48
N LEU A 7 3.60 3.87 -11.32
CA LEU A 7 2.27 4.38 -11.06
C LEU A 7 2.42 5.87 -10.77
N SER A 8 2.44 6.68 -11.83
CA SER A 8 2.59 8.14 -11.75
C SER A 8 1.50 8.82 -10.91
N PHE A 9 0.40 8.11 -10.64
CA PHE A 9 -0.70 8.55 -9.79
C PHE A 9 -0.51 8.20 -8.31
N SER A 10 0.36 7.23 -7.99
CA SER A 10 0.63 6.84 -6.59
C SER A 10 1.55 7.87 -5.94
N ARG A 11 1.09 8.51 -4.86
CA ARG A 11 1.93 9.44 -4.09
C ARG A 11 2.97 8.66 -3.30
N ASP A 12 4.19 9.20 -3.16
CA ASP A 12 5.20 8.61 -2.27
C ASP A 12 4.81 8.86 -0.81
N ARG A 13 3.99 7.95 -0.27
CA ARG A 13 3.47 7.99 1.11
C ARG A 13 4.30 7.16 2.08
N LEU A 14 5.56 6.83 1.74
CA LEU A 14 6.39 5.95 2.56
C LEU A 14 6.54 6.45 4.00
N MET A 15 6.73 7.76 4.19
CA MET A 15 6.85 8.36 5.52
C MET A 15 5.55 8.29 6.32
N GLU A 16 4.41 8.53 5.68
CA GLU A 16 3.08 8.43 6.32
C GLU A 16 2.79 6.98 6.74
N CYS A 17 3.07 6.03 5.85
CA CYS A 17 2.90 4.60 6.11
C CYS A 17 3.81 4.14 7.25
N PHE A 18 5.08 4.57 7.26
CA PHE A 18 6.00 4.26 8.34
C PHE A 18 5.52 4.83 9.67
N PHE A 19 5.07 6.08 9.69
CA PHE A 19 4.53 6.73 10.88
C PHE A 19 3.33 5.97 11.45
N TRP A 20 2.41 5.51 10.59
CA TRP A 20 1.31 4.63 10.99
C TRP A 20 1.79 3.36 11.69
N THR A 21 2.80 2.69 11.14
CA THR A 21 3.31 1.45 11.75
C THR A 21 4.04 1.68 13.07
N VAL A 22 4.70 2.83 13.22
CA VAL A 22 5.28 3.24 14.51
C VAL A 22 4.15 3.47 15.53
N GLY A 23 3.05 4.09 15.14
CA GLY A 23 1.87 4.27 16.00
C GLY A 23 1.23 2.94 16.44
N MET A 24 1.26 1.92 15.59
CA MET A 24 0.73 0.60 15.91
C MET A 24 1.66 -0.24 16.81
N VAL A 25 2.97 -0.23 16.52
CA VAL A 25 3.96 -1.10 17.19
C VAL A 25 5.28 -0.34 17.34
N PHE A 26 5.39 0.49 18.38
CA PHE A 26 6.50 1.42 18.55
C PHE A 26 7.77 0.78 19.16
N GLU A 27 7.65 -0.40 19.77
CA GLU A 27 8.73 -0.94 20.60
C GLU A 27 9.97 -1.32 19.76
N PRO A 28 11.20 -1.01 20.23
CA PRO A 28 12.41 -1.12 19.42
C PRO A 28 12.65 -2.51 18.80
N GLN A 29 12.29 -3.58 19.52
CA GLN A 29 12.46 -4.97 19.10
C GLN A 29 11.65 -5.35 17.85
N PHE A 30 10.61 -4.59 17.51
CA PHE A 30 9.73 -4.86 16.36
C PHE A 30 10.13 -4.08 15.10
N SER A 31 11.41 -3.71 14.95
CA SER A 31 11.91 -2.94 13.81
C SER A 31 11.65 -3.62 12.46
N GLU A 32 11.90 -4.93 12.34
CA GLU A 32 11.63 -5.69 11.12
C GLU A 32 10.13 -5.86 10.83
N LEU A 33 9.32 -5.96 11.89
CA LEU A 33 7.87 -5.97 11.77
C LEU A 33 7.36 -4.63 11.24
N ARG A 34 7.81 -3.50 11.79
CA ARG A 34 7.47 -2.16 11.27
C ARG A 34 7.87 -1.98 9.81
N LYS A 35 9.08 -2.42 9.43
CA LYS A 35 9.51 -2.38 8.03
C LYS A 35 8.57 -3.19 7.13
N SER A 36 8.17 -4.38 7.55
CA SER A 36 7.26 -5.24 6.78
C SER A 36 5.84 -4.67 6.72
N LEU A 37 5.32 -4.16 7.82
CA LEU A 37 4.02 -3.49 7.88
C LEU A 37 4.02 -2.23 7.00
N THR A 38 5.09 -1.44 7.00
CA THR A 38 5.14 -0.20 6.20
C THR A 38 4.98 -0.52 4.72
N LYS A 39 5.64 -1.59 4.26
CA LYS A 39 5.52 -2.11 2.90
C LYS A 39 4.09 -2.52 2.58
N VAL A 40 3.43 -3.25 3.49
CA VAL A 40 2.03 -3.68 3.34
C VAL A 40 1.08 -2.48 3.32
N THR A 41 1.25 -1.53 4.24
CA THR A 41 0.43 -0.31 4.29
C THR A 41 0.58 0.50 2.99
N CYS A 42 1.79 0.64 2.45
CA CYS A 42 1.98 1.28 1.13
C CYS A 42 1.19 0.56 0.04
N PHE A 43 1.21 -0.78 -0.01
CA PHE A 43 0.42 -1.54 -0.99
C PHE A 43 -1.08 -1.33 -0.81
N ILE A 44 -1.57 -1.35 0.43
CA ILE A 44 -2.98 -1.09 0.74
C ILE A 44 -3.39 0.28 0.21
N THR A 45 -2.59 1.34 0.48
CA THR A 45 -2.91 2.69 -0.01
C THR A 45 -2.91 2.80 -1.53
N ILE A 46 -2.05 2.05 -2.22
CA ILE A 46 -2.03 2.03 -3.69
C ILE A 46 -3.29 1.33 -4.23
N ILE A 47 -3.70 0.22 -3.61
CA ILE A 47 -4.90 -0.51 -4.00
C ILE A 47 -6.14 0.36 -3.72
N ASP A 48 -6.18 1.03 -2.58
CA ASP A 48 -7.24 1.97 -2.19
C ASP A 48 -7.42 3.08 -3.24
N ASP A 49 -6.34 3.77 -3.62
CA ASP A 49 -6.36 4.77 -4.69
C ASP A 49 -6.90 4.19 -6.02
N VAL A 50 -6.53 2.95 -6.36
CA VAL A 50 -7.03 2.26 -7.56
C VAL A 50 -8.53 1.99 -7.47
N TYR A 51 -9.05 1.53 -6.34
CA TYR A 51 -10.48 1.23 -6.19
C TYR A 51 -11.36 2.46 -6.04
N ASP A 52 -10.86 3.53 -5.42
CA ASP A 52 -11.65 4.72 -5.09
C ASP A 52 -11.60 5.81 -6.18
N VAL A 53 -10.47 5.94 -6.89
CA VAL A 53 -10.25 7.09 -7.79
C VAL A 53 -9.95 6.68 -9.23
N TYR A 54 -9.10 5.67 -9.45
CA TYR A 54 -8.48 5.47 -10.77
C TYR A 54 -9.06 4.31 -11.59
N GLY A 55 -9.60 3.28 -10.94
CA GLY A 55 -10.06 2.06 -11.62
C GLY A 55 -11.49 2.17 -12.13
N THR A 56 -11.71 1.70 -13.35
CA THR A 56 -13.06 1.46 -13.86
C THR A 56 -13.64 0.16 -13.28
N LEU A 57 -14.97 0.03 -13.21
CA LEU A 57 -15.62 -1.13 -12.60
C LEU A 57 -15.17 -2.47 -13.22
N ASP A 58 -14.97 -2.50 -14.54
CA ASP A 58 -14.51 -3.70 -15.26
C ASP A 58 -13.05 -4.06 -14.90
N GLU A 59 -12.17 -3.07 -14.80
CA GLU A 59 -10.78 -3.27 -14.36
C GLU A 59 -10.71 -3.75 -12.91
N LEU A 60 -11.56 -3.21 -12.03
CA LEU A 60 -11.63 -3.62 -10.63
C LEU A 60 -12.15 -5.05 -10.46
N HIS A 61 -13.12 -5.47 -11.27
CA HIS A 61 -13.56 -6.86 -11.30
C HIS A 61 -12.43 -7.81 -11.74
N LEU A 62 -11.69 -7.45 -12.80
CA LEU A 62 -10.55 -8.24 -13.27
C LEU A 62 -9.43 -8.31 -12.22
N PHE A 63 -9.10 -7.18 -11.58
CA PHE A 63 -8.10 -7.13 -10.52
C PHE A 63 -8.51 -7.99 -9.32
N THR A 64 -9.78 -7.90 -8.88
CA THR A 64 -10.32 -8.71 -7.77
C THR A 64 -10.24 -10.20 -8.10
N ALA A 65 -10.65 -10.59 -9.31
CA ALA A 65 -10.59 -11.97 -9.77
C ALA A 65 -9.15 -12.49 -9.84
N ALA A 66 -8.19 -11.65 -10.24
CA ALA A 66 -6.78 -12.00 -10.28
C ALA A 66 -6.19 -12.24 -8.88
N VAL A 67 -6.63 -11.49 -7.86
CA VAL A 67 -6.19 -11.67 -6.46
C VAL A 67 -6.80 -12.90 -5.81
N GLN A 68 -8.02 -13.29 -6.20
CA GLN A 68 -8.72 -14.47 -5.67
C GLN A 68 -8.26 -15.81 -6.29
N ARG A 69 -7.47 -15.75 -7.36
CA ARG A 69 -6.96 -16.93 -8.07
C ARG A 69 -5.69 -17.48 -7.41
#